data_AF-A0A965PGN8-F1
#
_entry.id   AF-A0A965PGN8-F1
#
_cell.length_a   1.000
_cell.length_b   1.000
_cell.length_c   1.000
_cell.angle_alpha   90.00
_cell.angle_beta   90.00
_cell.angle_gamma   90.00
#
_symmetry.space_group_name_H-M   'P 1'
#
loop_
_entity.id
_entity.type
_entity.pdbx_description
1 polymer ?
#
loop_
_entity_poly.entity_id
_entity_poly.type
_entity_poly.pdbx_seq_one_letter_code
_entity_poly.pdbx_strand_id
1 'polypeptide(L)'
;MNMESLSSVEFGDKDGLRVMLFENQMQHQLFFDILADRNILSAFYPLGDAEFTDLDDWLLMHWNQHFSLADLLALPSPFELIDTDWNQEDDFNDWIQQHLLIHQSIAATLGV
;
A
#
# COMPACT_ATOMS: atom_id res chain seq x y z
N MET A 1 -13.93 -0.67 3.53
CA MET A 1 -12.51 -0.32 3.40
C MET A 1 -12.26 0.93 4.23
N ASN A 2 -11.23 0.95 5.09
CA ASN A 2 -10.90 2.13 5.88
C ASN A 2 -9.74 2.90 5.23
N MET A 3 -10.06 3.85 4.36
CA MET A 3 -9.06 4.69 3.68
C MET A 3 -8.40 5.68 4.63
N GLU A 4 -9.12 6.15 5.65
CA GLU A 4 -8.60 7.12 6.62
C GLU A 4 -7.40 6.55 7.38
N SER A 5 -7.48 5.28 7.77
CA SER A 5 -6.38 4.60 8.46
C SER A 5 -5.10 4.41 7.63
N LEU A 6 -5.15 4.62 6.31
CA LEU A 6 -3.94 4.62 5.49
C LEU A 6 -3.15 5.93 5.58
N SER A 7 -3.80 7.02 5.99
CA SER A 7 -3.18 8.35 6.05
C SER A 7 -3.18 9.00 7.42
N SER A 8 -3.71 8.33 8.44
CA SER A 8 -3.80 8.87 9.80
C SER A 8 -2.57 8.60 10.66
N VAL A 9 -1.59 7.83 10.16
CA VAL A 9 -0.36 7.54 10.91
C VAL A 9 0.54 8.77 10.93
N GLU A 10 1.03 9.12 12.12
CA GLU A 10 1.98 10.21 12.32
C GLU A 10 3.43 9.68 12.30
N PHE A 11 4.37 10.53 11.89
CA PHE A 11 5.78 10.17 11.89
C PHE A 11 6.26 9.74 13.30
N GLY A 12 6.86 8.55 13.39
CA GLY A 12 7.31 7.97 14.64
C GLY A 12 6.22 7.27 15.49
N ASP A 13 4.95 7.31 15.08
CA ASP A 13 3.87 6.58 15.76
C ASP A 13 3.84 5.09 15.35
N LYS A 14 4.46 4.27 16.20
CA LYS A 14 4.53 2.82 16.00
C LYS A 14 3.17 2.13 16.09
N ASP A 15 2.26 2.63 16.91
CA ASP A 15 0.94 1.99 17.07
C ASP A 15 0.02 2.38 15.91
N GLY A 16 0.09 3.64 15.46
CA GLY A 16 -0.53 4.08 14.22
C GLY A 16 -0.01 3.32 13.00
N LEU A 17 1.30 3.06 12.92
CA LEU A 17 1.88 2.27 11.84
C LEU A 17 1.31 0.83 11.83
N ARG A 18 1.16 0.18 12.98
CA ARG A 18 0.52 -1.15 13.04
C ARG A 18 -0.90 -1.14 12.52
N VAL A 19 -1.68 -0.10 12.85
CA VAL A 19 -3.06 0.05 12.35
C VAL A 19 -3.05 0.25 10.84
N MET A 20 -2.16 1.10 10.33
CA MET A 20 -2.01 1.31 8.88
C MET A 20 -1.64 0.00 8.16
N LEU A 21 -0.64 -0.74 8.65
CA LEU A 21 -0.22 -2.02 8.07
C LEU A 21 -1.35 -3.05 8.03
N PHE A 22 -2.10 -3.17 9.12
CA PHE A 22 -3.26 -4.05 9.19
C PHE A 22 -4.32 -3.69 8.15
N GLU A 23 -4.72 -2.41 8.09
CA GLU A 23 -5.71 -1.96 7.11
C GLU A 23 -5.17 -2.12 5.69
N ASN A 24 -3.91 -1.77 5.43
CA ASN A 24 -3.23 -1.98 4.15
C ASN A 24 -3.35 -3.45 3.70
N GLN A 25 -3.03 -4.41 4.56
CA GLN A 25 -3.17 -5.84 4.26
C GLN A 25 -4.61 -6.24 3.92
N MET A 26 -5.58 -5.73 4.66
CA MET A 26 -6.99 -6.02 4.42
C MET A 26 -7.46 -5.47 3.07
N GLN A 27 -6.98 -4.30 2.67
CA GLN A 27 -7.28 -3.71 1.36
C GLN A 27 -6.63 -4.49 0.22
N HIS A 28 -5.36 -4.86 0.36
CA HIS A 28 -4.65 -5.69 -0.63
C HIS A 28 -5.28 -7.08 -0.78
N GLN A 29 -5.76 -7.68 0.30
CA GLN A 29 -6.53 -8.92 0.25
C GLN A 29 -7.83 -8.75 -0.54
N LEU A 30 -8.59 -7.68 -0.27
CA LEU A 30 -9.81 -7.39 -1.01
C LEU A 30 -9.54 -7.19 -2.52
N PHE A 31 -8.49 -6.46 -2.88
CA PHE A 31 -8.11 -6.27 -4.29
C PHE A 31 -7.75 -7.59 -4.96
N PHE A 32 -6.96 -8.42 -4.27
CA PHE A 32 -6.61 -9.76 -4.74
C PHE A 32 -7.84 -10.63 -4.96
N ASP A 33 -8.76 -10.67 -4.00
CA ASP A 33 -9.98 -11.49 -4.07
C ASP A 33 -10.88 -11.07 -5.23
N ILE A 34 -11.08 -9.76 -5.44
CA ILE A 34 -11.88 -9.23 -6.56
C ILE A 34 -11.26 -9.62 -7.92
N LEU A 35 -9.94 -9.58 -8.05
CA LEU A 35 -9.26 -10.00 -9.27
C LEU A 35 -9.32 -11.52 -9.45
N ALA A 36 -9.13 -12.29 -8.38
CA ALA A 36 -9.23 -13.75 -8.39
C ALA A 36 -10.63 -14.22 -8.81
N ASP A 37 -11.69 -13.58 -8.32
CA ASP A 37 -13.08 -13.82 -8.73
C ASP A 37 -13.31 -13.57 -10.23
N ARG A 38 -12.49 -12.70 -10.84
CA ARG A 38 -12.47 -12.42 -12.29
C ARG A 38 -11.50 -13.33 -13.06
N ASN A 39 -10.93 -14.35 -12.42
CA ASN A 39 -9.87 -15.22 -12.95
C ASN A 39 -8.59 -14.46 -13.39
N ILE A 40 -8.30 -13.34 -12.73
CA ILE A 40 -7.07 -12.56 -12.93
C ILE A 40 -6.16 -12.81 -11.73
N LEU A 41 -4.97 -13.35 -11.98
CA LEU A 41 -3.97 -13.56 -10.95
C LEU A 41 -3.10 -12.30 -10.80
N SER A 42 -3.13 -11.69 -9.63
CA SER A 42 -2.21 -10.61 -9.24
C SER A 42 -1.14 -11.12 -8.26
N ALA A 43 -0.06 -10.37 -8.12
CA ALA A 43 0.86 -10.58 -7.01
C ALA A 43 0.15 -10.35 -5.67
N PHE A 44 0.61 -11.04 -4.63
CA PHE A 44 0.13 -10.89 -3.27
C PHE A 44 1.26 -11.18 -2.29
N TYR A 45 1.54 -10.23 -1.42
CA TYR A 45 2.59 -10.29 -0.41
C TYR A 45 2.00 -10.07 0.99
N PRO A 46 2.65 -10.62 2.04
CA PRO A 46 2.28 -10.33 3.42
C PRO A 46 2.74 -8.91 3.76
N LEU A 47 1.81 -7.97 3.81
CA LEU A 47 2.04 -6.55 4.08
C LEU A 47 1.43 -6.07 5.41
N GLY A 48 0.88 -7.00 6.20
CA GLY A 48 0.22 -6.71 7.48
C GLY A 48 1.16 -6.56 8.69
N ASP A 49 2.46 -6.76 8.48
CA ASP A 49 3.50 -6.63 9.50
C ASP A 49 4.82 -6.22 8.84
N ALA A 50 5.69 -5.52 9.59
CA ALA A 50 6.98 -5.04 9.11
C ALA A 50 7.97 -4.83 10.28
N GLU A 51 9.27 -4.89 10.00
CA GLU A 51 10.30 -4.51 10.99
C GLU A 51 10.46 -2.99 11.00
N PHE A 52 10.13 -2.34 12.11
CA PHE A 52 10.04 -0.87 12.15
C PHE A 52 11.41 -0.19 12.14
N THR A 53 12.49 -0.95 12.38
CA THR A 53 13.85 -0.45 12.25
C THR A 53 14.45 -0.65 10.86
N ASP A 54 13.79 -1.41 9.99
CA ASP A 54 14.25 -1.71 8.63
C ASP A 54 13.05 -2.08 7.73
N LEU A 55 12.55 -1.09 6.99
CA LEU A 55 11.36 -1.23 6.16
C LEU A 55 11.67 -1.57 4.70
N ASP A 56 12.93 -1.68 4.30
CA ASP A 56 13.34 -1.79 2.90
C ASP A 56 12.71 -3.01 2.20
N ASP A 57 12.72 -4.17 2.87
CA ASP A 57 12.09 -5.38 2.35
C ASP A 57 10.57 -5.23 2.20
N TRP A 58 9.92 -4.59 3.18
CA TRP A 58 8.48 -4.34 3.14
C TRP A 58 8.12 -3.36 2.01
N LEU A 59 8.89 -2.28 1.84
CA LEU A 59 8.72 -1.30 0.78
C LEU A 59 8.89 -1.92 -0.61
N LEU A 60 9.88 -2.79 -0.78
CA LEU A 60 10.10 -3.51 -2.03
C LEU A 60 8.93 -4.45 -2.37
N MET A 61 8.47 -5.25 -1.41
CA MET A 61 7.32 -6.13 -1.61
C MET A 61 6.05 -5.34 -1.93
N HIS A 62 5.81 -4.27 -1.18
CA HIS A 62 4.64 -3.41 -1.33
C HIS A 62 4.64 -2.70 -2.69
N TRP A 63 5.78 -2.17 -3.13
CA TRP A 63 5.94 -1.58 -4.45
C TRP A 63 5.68 -2.59 -5.57
N ASN A 64 6.24 -3.82 -5.48
CA ASN A 64 5.99 -4.87 -6.47
C ASN A 64 4.50 -5.23 -6.58
N GLN A 65 3.78 -5.24 -5.44
CA GLN A 65 2.34 -5.48 -5.44
C GLN A 65 1.58 -4.35 -6.15
N HIS A 66 1.91 -3.09 -5.82
CA HIS A 66 1.32 -1.94 -6.49
C HIS A 66 1.62 -1.90 -7.98
N PHE A 67 2.84 -2.26 -8.40
CA PHE A 67 3.22 -2.34 -9.80
C PHE A 67 2.39 -3.40 -10.54
N SER A 68 2.24 -4.59 -9.96
CA SER A 68 1.38 -5.64 -10.51
C SER A 68 -0.08 -5.20 -10.65
N LEU A 69 -0.63 -4.54 -9.62
CA LEU A 69 -2.00 -4.03 -9.66
C LEU A 69 -2.17 -2.93 -10.72
N ALA A 70 -1.21 -2.02 -10.84
CA ALA A 70 -1.27 -0.95 -11.82
C ALA A 70 -1.25 -1.48 -13.26
N ASP A 71 -0.38 -2.45 -13.55
CA ASP A 71 -0.31 -3.12 -14.86
C ASP A 71 -1.64 -3.83 -15.21
N LEU A 72 -2.17 -4.63 -14.28
CA LEU A 72 -3.43 -5.38 -14.47
C LEU A 72 -4.66 -4.48 -14.64
N LEU A 73 -4.67 -3.32 -13.98
CA LEU A 73 -5.78 -2.37 -14.00
C LEU A 73 -5.60 -1.24 -15.03
N ALA A 74 -4.53 -1.27 -15.81
CA ALA A 74 -4.14 -0.22 -16.75
C ALA A 74 -4.11 1.18 -16.09
N LEU A 75 -3.64 1.25 -14.84
CA LEU A 75 -3.39 2.48 -14.12
C LEU A 75 -1.99 3.02 -14.46
N PRO A 76 -1.73 4.32 -14.23
CA PRO A 76 -0.37 4.84 -14.29
C PRO A 76 0.56 4.03 -13.38
N SER A 77 1.85 3.95 -13.77
CA SER A 77 2.86 3.36 -12.90
C SER A 77 2.77 3.98 -11.51
N PRO A 78 2.78 3.18 -10.43
CA PRO A 78 2.84 3.73 -9.09
C PRO A 78 4.11 4.57 -8.96
N PHE A 79 4.05 5.60 -8.12
CA PHE A 79 5.27 6.28 -7.68
C PHE A 79 6.26 5.25 -7.14
N GLU A 80 7.55 5.53 -7.28
CA GLU A 80 8.62 4.66 -6.83
C GLU A 80 8.74 4.77 -5.30
N LEU A 81 7.85 4.05 -4.61
CA LEU A 81 7.68 4.06 -3.16
C LEU A 81 8.91 3.54 -2.37
N ILE A 82 9.91 2.98 -3.07
CA ILE A 82 11.08 2.32 -2.47
C ILE A 82 12.24 3.28 -2.15
N ASP A 83 12.31 4.43 -2.82
CA ASP A 83 13.42 5.39 -2.65
C ASP A 83 13.16 6.41 -1.52
N THR A 84 12.09 6.25 -0.76
CA THR A 84 11.68 7.15 0.32
C THR A 84 12.48 6.88 1.61
N ASP A 85 13.08 7.91 2.21
CA ASP A 85 13.65 7.79 3.55
C ASP A 85 12.56 7.93 4.62
N TRP A 86 12.04 6.80 5.11
CA TRP A 86 11.03 6.76 6.17
C TRP A 86 11.54 7.24 7.54
N ASN A 87 12.82 7.60 7.67
CA ASN A 87 13.36 8.27 8.84
C ASN A 87 13.37 9.81 8.72
N GLN A 88 12.92 10.36 7.59
CA GLN A 88 12.65 11.79 7.41
C GLN A 88 11.15 12.03 7.42
N GLU A 89 10.71 12.98 8.25
CA GLU A 89 9.28 13.26 8.43
C GLU A 89 8.60 13.75 7.14
N ASP A 90 9.27 14.62 6.37
CA ASP A 90 8.72 15.13 5.11
C ASP A 90 8.53 14.00 4.08
N ASP A 91 9.53 13.15 3.90
CA ASP A 91 9.49 12.00 2.99
C ASP A 91 8.42 10.98 3.40
N PHE A 92 8.30 10.70 4.71
CA PHE A 92 7.25 9.85 5.26
C PHE A 92 5.86 10.41 4.98
N ASN A 93 5.63 11.69 5.26
CA ASN A 93 4.35 12.33 5.04
C ASN A 93 3.96 12.34 3.57
N ASP A 94 4.92 12.63 2.68
CA ASP A 94 4.71 12.57 1.23
C ASP A 94 4.37 11.14 0.78
N TRP A 95 5.08 10.13 1.28
CA TRP A 95 4.81 8.73 0.97
C TRP A 95 3.40 8.32 1.38
N ILE A 96 2.97 8.68 2.59
CA ILE A 96 1.64 8.36 3.11
C ILE A 96 0.53 8.93 2.21
N GLN A 97 0.67 10.16 1.76
CA GLN A 97 -0.33 10.78 0.87
C GLN A 97 -0.35 10.11 -0.50
N GLN A 98 0.81 9.79 -1.07
CA GLN A 98 0.90 9.13 -2.37
C GLN A 98 0.38 7.69 -2.32
N HIS A 99 0.68 6.95 -1.25
CA HIS A 99 0.16 5.61 -0.99
C HIS A 99 -1.37 5.60 -0.94
N LEU A 100 -1.98 6.55 -0.22
CA LEU A 100 -3.44 6.68 -0.18
C LEU A 100 -4.04 6.89 -1.59
N LEU A 101 -3.43 7.74 -2.42
CA LEU A 101 -3.91 8.02 -3.78
C LEU A 101 -3.86 6.78 -4.68
N ILE A 102 -2.87 5.91 -4.49
CA ILE A 102 -2.78 4.63 -5.22
C ILE A 102 -3.95 3.73 -4.81
N HIS A 103 -4.21 3.58 -3.50
CA HIS A 103 -5.33 2.79 -2.99
C HIS A 103 -6.68 3.31 -3.47
N GLN A 104 -6.89 4.61 -3.47
CA GLN A 104 -8.11 5.24 -4.00
C GLN A 104 -8.30 4.95 -5.49
N SER A 105 -7.22 5.02 -6.28
CA SER A 105 -7.28 4.76 -7.72
C SER A 105 -7.61 3.29 -8.03
N ILE A 106 -7.02 2.36 -7.28
CA ILE A 106 -7.32 0.91 -7.39
C ILE A 106 -8.78 0.64 -7.00
N ALA A 107 -9.22 1.16 -5.85
CA ALA A 107 -10.57 0.99 -5.35
C ALA A 107 -11.62 1.52 -6.35
N ALA A 108 -11.39 2.72 -6.90
CA ALA A 108 -12.24 3.33 -7.91
C ALA A 108 -12.35 2.46 -9.18
N THR A 109 -11.23 1.91 -9.67
CA THR A 109 -11.23 1.03 -10.85
C THR A 109 -11.91 -0.32 -10.59
N LEU A 110 -11.78 -0.85 -9.37
CA LEU A 110 -12.43 -2.11 -8.97
C LEU A 110 -13.91 -1.94 -8.61
N GLY A 111 -14.34 -0.71 -8.29
CA GLY A 111 -15.72 -0.35 -7.95
C GLY A 111 -16.06 -0.57 -6.47
N VAL A 112 -15.11 -0.33 -5.56
CA VAL A 112 -15.22 -0.56 -4.11
C VAL A 112 -14.80 0.64 -3.26
#